data_AF-A0A918TAF6-F1
#
_entry.id   AF-A0A918TAF6-F1
#
_cell.length_a   1.000
_cell.length_b   1.000
_cell.length_c   1.000
_cell.angle_alpha   90.00
_cell.angle_beta   90.00
_cell.angle_gamma   90.00
#
_symmetry.space_group_name_H-M   'P 1'
#
loop_
_entity.id
_entity.type
_entity.pdbx_description
1 polymer ?
#
loop_
_entity_poly.entity_id
_entity_poly.type
_entity_poly.pdbx_seq_one_letter_code
_entity_poly.pdbx_strand_id
1 'polypeptide(L)'
;MVPVLPVPSVEVSVYATELAAKALEPTAEEERLAEDYVTVLSSLSAMEQALLEGAWHRLRDEADQLMSAAEDMWAGLPEGGDEPGAPVMDSRKIRQLVAVYAQPYAAGRALYPTGVIEDAQVRTAVEEENAQADAETAVPTA
;
A
#
# COMPACT_ATOMS: atom_id res chain seq x y z
N MET A 1 -16.10 17.75 -33.96
CA MET A 1 -15.92 18.12 -32.54
C MET A 1 -15.52 16.85 -31.82
N VAL A 2 -14.25 16.72 -31.45
CA VAL A 2 -13.75 15.58 -30.67
C VAL A 2 -13.91 15.97 -29.20
N PRO A 3 -14.68 15.24 -28.37
CA PRO A 3 -14.70 15.49 -26.94
C PRO A 3 -13.35 15.08 -26.36
N VAL A 4 -12.68 16.04 -25.73
CA VAL A 4 -11.50 15.80 -24.89
C VAL A 4 -11.99 15.03 -23.66
N LEU A 5 -11.55 13.79 -23.52
CA LEU A 5 -11.78 12.99 -22.32
C LEU A 5 -11.04 13.65 -21.14
N PRO A 6 -11.65 13.79 -19.96
CA PRO A 6 -10.90 14.17 -18.77
C PRO A 6 -10.04 12.99 -18.33
N VAL A 7 -8.72 13.21 -18.26
CA VAL A 7 -7.80 12.43 -17.43
C VAL A 7 -7.55 13.30 -16.20
N PRO A 8 -7.84 12.82 -14.98
CA PRO A 8 -6.76 12.35 -14.12
C PRO A 8 -7.17 11.22 -13.15
N SER A 9 -6.79 9.97 -13.43
CA SER A 9 -6.93 8.84 -12.46
C SER A 9 -5.63 8.55 -11.69
N VAL A 10 -4.66 9.47 -11.71
CA VAL A 10 -3.37 9.34 -10.98
C VAL A 10 -3.27 10.32 -9.81
N GLU A 11 -3.99 11.44 -9.83
CA GLU A 11 -3.86 12.49 -8.82
C GLU A 11 -4.53 12.15 -7.48
N VAL A 12 -5.50 11.24 -7.45
CA VAL A 12 -6.30 10.99 -6.25
C VAL A 12 -5.62 9.99 -5.32
N SER A 13 -5.10 8.84 -5.77
CA SER A 13 -4.31 7.94 -4.90
C SER A 13 -3.04 8.59 -4.33
N VAL A 14 -2.54 9.62 -5.01
CA VAL A 14 -1.44 10.46 -4.55
C VAL A 14 -1.91 11.42 -3.44
N TYR A 15 -3.21 11.76 -3.37
CA TYR A 15 -3.74 12.69 -2.39
C TYR A 15 -3.76 12.14 -0.95
N ALA A 16 -4.33 10.95 -0.69
CA ALA A 16 -4.29 10.36 0.65
C ALA A 16 -2.87 10.05 1.12
N THR A 17 -2.00 9.64 0.20
CA THR A 17 -0.59 9.34 0.50
C THR A 17 0.21 10.60 0.82
N GLU A 18 0.04 11.69 0.04
CA GLU A 18 0.62 13.01 0.34
C GLU A 18 0.09 13.58 1.66
N LEU A 19 -1.21 13.43 1.93
CA LEU A 19 -1.83 13.88 3.16
C LEU A 19 -1.29 13.11 4.37
N ALA A 20 -1.09 11.80 4.24
CA ALA A 20 -0.48 10.96 5.27
C ALA A 20 0.98 11.32 5.53
N ALA A 21 1.78 11.54 4.47
CA ALA A 21 3.16 11.98 4.59
C ALA A 21 3.27 13.32 5.31
N LYS A 22 2.34 14.24 5.03
CA LYS A 22 2.27 15.55 5.69
C LYS A 22 1.78 15.46 7.14
N ALA A 23 0.86 14.57 7.46
CA ALA A 23 0.28 14.46 8.81
C ALA A 23 1.18 13.68 9.78
N LEU A 24 1.84 12.63 9.30
CA LEU A 24 2.67 11.74 10.11
C LEU A 24 4.14 12.20 10.19
N GLU A 25 4.58 13.02 9.22
CA GLU A 25 5.96 13.47 9.04
C GLU A 25 6.94 12.31 9.27
N PRO A 26 6.88 11.25 8.43
CA PRO A 26 7.73 10.09 8.61
C PRO A 26 9.18 10.41 8.24
N THR A 27 10.09 9.70 8.88
CA THR A 27 11.48 9.64 8.42
C THR A 27 11.57 8.82 7.13
N ALA A 28 12.63 9.03 6.35
CA ALA A 28 12.87 8.26 5.12
C ALA A 28 12.97 6.75 5.38
N GLU A 29 13.46 6.34 6.55
CA GLU A 29 13.55 4.93 6.94
C GLU A 29 12.17 4.33 7.25
N GLU A 30 11.30 5.08 7.93
CA GLU A 30 9.92 4.67 8.23
C GLU A 30 9.06 4.55 6.96
N GLU A 31 9.24 5.50 6.03
CA GLU A 31 8.57 5.48 4.73
C GLU A 31 9.03 4.30 3.88
N ARG A 32 10.35 4.10 3.75
CA ARG A 32 10.91 2.96 3.02
C ARG A 32 10.41 1.63 3.59
N LEU A 33 10.42 1.49 4.92
CA LEU A 33 9.93 0.27 5.56
C LEU A 33 8.44 0.05 5.29
N ALA A 34 7.62 1.11 5.31
CA ALA A 34 6.20 1.01 4.96
C ALA A 34 6.00 0.57 3.50
N GLU A 35 6.78 1.09 2.56
CA GLU A 35 6.76 0.68 1.15
C GLU A 35 7.18 -0.79 0.96
N ASP A 36 8.20 -1.25 1.68
CA ASP A 36 8.64 -2.65 1.65
C ASP A 36 7.51 -3.59 2.11
N TYR A 37 6.81 -3.23 3.20
CA TYR A 37 5.62 -3.95 3.66
C TYR A 37 4.49 -3.96 2.62
N VAL A 38 4.24 -2.83 1.97
CA VAL A 38 3.19 -2.71 0.95
C VAL A 38 3.51 -3.56 -0.27
N THR A 39 4.78 -3.65 -0.66
CA THR A 39 5.24 -4.53 -1.74
C THR A 39 4.89 -5.99 -1.43
N VAL A 40 5.18 -6.47 -0.23
CA VAL A 40 4.79 -7.81 0.23
C VAL A 40 3.27 -8.02 0.16
N LEU A 41 2.47 -7.04 0.62
CA LEU A 41 1.01 -7.11 0.60
C LEU A 41 0.43 -7.09 -0.83
N SER A 42 1.10 -6.41 -1.75
CA SER A 42 0.73 -6.36 -3.16
C SER A 42 0.90 -7.74 -3.82
N SER A 43 2.06 -8.40 -3.60
CA SER A 43 2.31 -9.75 -4.11
C SER A 43 1.33 -10.75 -3.52
N LEU A 44 1.02 -10.67 -2.22
CA LEU A 44 0.02 -11.53 -1.59
C LEU A 44 -1.38 -11.36 -2.21
N SER A 45 -1.77 -10.12 -2.52
CA SER A 45 -3.05 -9.86 -3.17
C SER A 45 -3.07 -10.37 -4.62
N ALA A 46 -1.96 -10.28 -5.35
CA ALA A 46 -1.82 -10.84 -6.69
C ALA A 46 -1.88 -12.37 -6.68
N MET A 47 -1.29 -13.02 -5.66
CA MET A 47 -1.39 -14.46 -5.44
C MET A 47 -2.82 -14.90 -5.17
N GLU A 48 -3.55 -14.17 -4.31
CA GLU A 48 -4.98 -14.43 -4.05
C GLU A 48 -5.79 -14.35 -5.34
N GLN A 49 -5.59 -13.30 -6.13
CA GLN A 49 -6.28 -13.15 -7.42
C GLN A 49 -5.95 -14.28 -8.40
N ALA A 50 -4.68 -14.68 -8.51
CA ALA A 50 -4.26 -15.79 -9.35
C ALA A 50 -4.88 -17.13 -8.90
N LEU A 51 -5.04 -17.34 -7.58
CA LEU A 51 -5.73 -18.51 -7.04
C LEU A 51 -7.22 -18.51 -7.43
N LEU A 52 -7.91 -17.37 -7.30
CA LEU A 52 -9.31 -17.22 -7.69
C LEU A 52 -9.54 -17.45 -9.19
N GLU A 53 -8.59 -17.04 -10.03
CA GLU A 53 -8.61 -17.24 -11.48
C GLU A 53 -8.16 -18.65 -11.92
N GLY A 54 -7.63 -19.48 -11.00
CA GLY A 54 -7.03 -20.77 -11.33
C GLY A 54 -5.73 -20.66 -12.15
N ALA A 55 -5.07 -19.50 -12.13
CA ALA A 55 -3.89 -19.17 -12.91
C ALA A 55 -2.58 -19.64 -12.22
N TRP A 56 -2.38 -20.95 -12.14
CA TRP A 56 -1.25 -21.57 -11.41
C TRP A 56 0.15 -21.10 -11.85
N HIS A 57 0.32 -20.74 -13.12
CA HIS A 57 1.60 -20.24 -13.64
C HIS A 57 1.90 -18.86 -13.04
N ARG A 58 0.91 -17.96 -13.08
CA ARG A 58 1.00 -16.64 -12.47
C ARG A 58 1.23 -16.74 -10.96
N LEU A 59 0.54 -17.65 -10.27
CA LEU A 59 0.74 -17.87 -8.83
C LEU A 59 2.21 -18.18 -8.50
N ARG A 60 2.88 -18.98 -9.33
CA ARG A 60 4.31 -19.29 -9.15
C ARG A 60 5.17 -18.05 -9.34
N ASP A 61 4.92 -17.27 -10.40
CA ASP A 61 5.68 -16.04 -10.67
C ASP A 61 5.51 -15.02 -9.53
N GLU A 62 4.30 -14.91 -8.95
CA GLU A 62 4.05 -14.05 -7.79
C GLU A 62 4.70 -14.58 -6.50
N ALA A 63 4.82 -15.91 -6.34
CA ALA A 63 5.52 -16.49 -5.20
C ALA A 63 7.04 -16.21 -5.26
N ASP A 64 7.64 -16.26 -6.46
CA ASP A 64 9.04 -15.90 -6.67
C ASP A 64 9.26 -14.39 -6.39
N GLN A 65 8.34 -13.53 -6.81
CA GLN A 65 8.36 -12.10 -6.49
C GLN A 65 8.23 -11.83 -4.99
N LEU A 66 7.33 -12.54 -4.29
CA LEU A 66 7.17 -12.42 -2.84
C LEU A 66 8.47 -12.79 -2.10
N MET A 67 9.16 -13.85 -2.53
CA MET A 67 10.45 -14.22 -1.94
C MET A 67 11.49 -13.13 -2.16
N SER A 68 11.61 -12.60 -3.38
CA SER A 68 12.54 -11.50 -3.68
C SER A 68 12.25 -10.27 -2.81
N ALA A 69 10.98 -9.86 -2.69
CA ALA A 69 10.60 -8.73 -1.86
C ALA A 69 10.92 -8.94 -0.37
N ALA A 70 10.72 -10.17 0.14
CA ALA A 70 11.08 -10.51 1.51
C ALA A 70 12.60 -10.49 1.74
N GLU A 71 13.39 -10.97 0.77
CA GLU A 71 14.85 -10.92 0.80
C GLU A 71 15.37 -9.48 0.77
N ASP A 72 14.83 -8.62 -0.11
CA ASP A 72 15.20 -7.21 -0.20
C ASP A 72 14.87 -6.47 1.10
N MET A 73 13.68 -6.72 1.66
CA MET A 73 13.28 -6.16 2.96
C MET A 73 14.24 -6.61 4.07
N TRP A 74 14.59 -7.89 4.14
CA TRP A 74 15.54 -8.40 5.13
C TRP A 74 16.95 -7.83 4.97
N ALA A 75 17.45 -7.70 3.73
CA ALA A 75 18.75 -7.10 3.44
C ALA A 75 18.78 -5.61 3.78
N GLY A 76 17.63 -4.95 3.71
CA GLY A 76 17.47 -3.55 4.06
C GLY A 76 17.42 -3.26 5.57
N LEU A 77 17.18 -4.26 6.41
CA LEU A 77 17.16 -4.08 7.86
C LEU A 77 18.60 -3.91 8.39
N PRO A 78 18.84 -2.95 9.29
CA PRO A 78 20.15 -2.79 9.90
C PRO A 78 20.54 -4.07 10.67
N GLU A 79 21.78 -4.53 10.47
CA GLU A 79 22.35 -5.66 11.19
C GLU A 79 22.52 -5.31 12.69
N GLY A 80 21.50 -5.56 13.51
CA GLY A 80 21.60 -5.56 14.97
C GLY A 80 21.38 -4.20 15.67
N GLY A 81 20.28 -4.13 16.42
CA GLY A 81 19.83 -2.97 17.18
C GLY A 81 20.49 -2.79 18.56
N ASP A 82 21.81 -2.63 18.62
CA ASP A 82 22.51 -2.23 19.84
C ASP A 82 23.56 -1.12 19.58
N GLU A 83 23.50 -0.41 18.46
CA GLU A 83 24.27 0.84 18.32
C GLU A 83 23.58 1.95 19.12
N PRO A 84 24.23 2.47 20.18
CA PRO A 84 23.68 3.58 20.95
C PRO A 84 23.62 4.83 20.06
N GLY A 85 22.41 5.18 19.61
CA GLY A 85 22.16 6.33 18.73
C GLY A 85 21.42 6.00 17.43
N ALA A 86 21.12 4.73 17.15
CA ALA A 86 20.25 4.39 16.02
C ALA A 86 18.86 5.05 16.21
N PRO A 87 18.29 5.69 15.17
CA PRO A 87 16.96 6.28 15.26
C PRO A 87 15.93 5.20 15.60
N VAL A 88 15.20 5.40 16.69
CA VAL A 88 14.10 4.51 17.06
C VAL A 88 12.93 4.81 16.14
N MET A 89 12.70 3.92 15.17
CA MET A 89 11.54 4.02 14.27
C MET A 89 10.23 3.88 15.05
N ASP A 90 9.25 4.73 14.74
CA ASP A 90 7.92 4.67 15.35
C ASP A 90 7.05 3.63 14.62
N SER A 91 6.96 2.44 15.22
CA SER A 91 6.12 1.34 14.73
C SER A 91 4.64 1.73 14.51
N ARG A 92 4.12 2.71 15.25
CA ARG A 92 2.74 3.21 15.10
C ARG A 92 2.61 4.05 13.85
N LYS A 93 3.60 4.89 13.53
CA LYS A 93 3.62 5.65 12.27
C LYS A 93 3.73 4.70 11.08
N ILE A 94 4.65 3.75 11.13
CA ILE A 94 4.82 2.75 10.05
C ILE A 94 3.51 2.01 9.80
N ARG A 95 2.84 1.54 10.87
CA ARG A 95 1.55 0.85 10.74
C ARG A 95 0.47 1.75 10.11
N GLN A 96 0.45 3.05 10.41
CA GLN A 96 -0.50 3.98 9.79
C GLN A 96 -0.16 4.23 8.31
N LEU A 97 1.12 4.36 7.96
CA LEU A 97 1.56 4.48 6.56
C LEU A 97 1.17 3.23 5.76
N VAL A 98 1.45 2.04 6.28
CA VAL A 98 1.03 0.78 5.64
C VAL A 98 -0.49 0.74 5.47
N ALA A 99 -1.25 1.20 6.47
CA ALA A 99 -2.71 1.28 6.36
C ALA A 99 -3.20 2.25 5.30
N VAL A 100 -2.44 3.27 4.91
CA VAL A 100 -2.77 4.17 3.79
C VAL A 100 -2.33 3.54 2.47
N TYR A 101 -1.08 3.10 2.39
CA TYR A 101 -0.42 2.69 1.15
C TYR A 101 -0.93 1.33 0.65
N ALA A 102 -1.38 0.47 1.56
CA ALA A 102 -1.85 -0.87 1.20
C ALA A 102 -3.31 -0.92 0.73
N GLN A 103 -4.02 0.21 0.70
CA GLN A 103 -5.46 0.27 0.39
C GLN A 103 -5.86 -0.24 -1.00
N PRO A 104 -5.04 -0.07 -2.06
CA PRO A 104 -5.34 -0.67 -3.36
C PRO A 104 -5.40 -2.21 -3.31
N TYR A 105 -4.72 -2.84 -2.34
CA TYR A 105 -4.52 -4.28 -2.29
C TYR A 105 -5.48 -4.97 -1.31
N ALA A 106 -6.08 -6.09 -1.72
CA ALA A 106 -7.06 -6.83 -0.92
C ALA A 106 -6.49 -7.31 0.43
N ALA A 107 -5.30 -7.91 0.42
CA ALA A 107 -4.59 -8.33 1.63
C ALA A 107 -4.23 -7.12 2.52
N GLY A 108 -3.92 -5.98 1.89
CA GLY A 108 -3.67 -4.71 2.57
C GLY A 108 -4.88 -4.23 3.37
N ARG A 109 -6.05 -4.15 2.75
CA ARG A 109 -7.31 -3.76 3.42
C ARG A 109 -7.71 -4.74 4.53
N ALA A 110 -7.48 -6.03 4.34
CA ALA A 110 -7.81 -7.06 5.32
C ALA A 110 -6.93 -6.99 6.57
N LEU A 111 -5.62 -6.76 6.41
CA LEU A 111 -4.66 -6.74 7.50
C LEU A 111 -4.48 -5.35 8.15
N TYR A 112 -4.67 -4.29 7.37
CA TYR A 112 -4.53 -2.90 7.77
C TYR A 112 -5.78 -2.09 7.39
N PRO A 113 -6.90 -2.31 8.10
CA PRO A 113 -8.13 -1.58 7.83
C PRO A 113 -7.98 -0.08 8.12
N THR A 114 -8.76 0.77 7.45
CA THR A 114 -8.69 2.24 7.57
C THR A 114 -8.87 2.74 9.01
N GLY A 115 -9.55 1.98 9.88
CA GLY A 115 -9.69 2.28 11.30
C GLY A 115 -8.37 2.31 12.09
N VAL A 116 -7.28 1.81 11.51
CA VAL A 116 -5.92 1.92 12.06
C VAL A 116 -5.33 3.33 11.85
N ILE A 117 -5.78 4.07 10.84
CA ILE A 117 -5.36 5.45 10.56
C ILE A 117 -5.99 6.36 11.60
N GLU A 118 -5.19 7.10 12.36
CA GLU A 118 -5.70 7.87 13.51
C GLU A 118 -6.20 9.24 13.12
N ASP A 119 -5.51 9.86 12.17
CA ASP A 119 -5.93 11.14 11.60
C ASP A 119 -7.23 10.95 10.82
N ALA A 120 -8.27 11.65 11.25
CA ALA A 120 -9.60 11.54 10.67
C ALA A 120 -9.64 12.09 9.23
N GLN A 121 -8.82 13.09 8.89
CA GLN A 121 -8.76 13.64 7.54
C GLN A 121 -8.09 12.65 6.59
N VAL A 122 -6.96 12.05 7.01
CA VAL A 122 -6.28 10.99 6.23
C VAL A 122 -7.19 9.79 6.04
N ARG A 123 -7.88 9.35 7.10
CA ARG A 123 -8.83 8.23 7.00
C ARG A 123 -9.96 8.53 6.01
N THR A 124 -10.54 9.71 6.09
CA THR A 124 -11.64 10.11 5.20
C THR A 124 -11.17 10.16 3.75
N ALA A 125 -9.99 10.72 3.48
CA ALA A 125 -9.42 10.76 2.12
C ALA A 125 -9.24 9.36 1.54
N VAL A 126 -8.70 8.43 2.32
CA VAL A 126 -8.55 7.01 1.93
C VAL A 126 -9.92 6.36 1.63
N GLU A 127 -10.91 6.60 2.48
CA GLU A 127 -12.25 6.02 2.31
C GLU A 127 -12.96 6.57 1.07
N GLU A 128 -12.80 7.87 0.78
CA GLU A 128 -13.32 8.52 -0.42
C GLU A 128 -12.64 7.97 -1.70
N GLU A 129 -11.33 7.76 -1.67
CA GLU A 129 -10.57 7.14 -2.77
C GLU A 129 -11.05 5.71 -3.05
N ASN A 130 -11.18 4.90 -2.01
CA ASN A 130 -11.68 3.53 -2.15
C ASN A 130 -13.09 3.50 -2.74
N ALA A 131 -13.98 4.37 -2.27
CA ALA A 131 -15.35 4.46 -2.79
C ALA A 131 -15.40 4.86 -4.28
N GLN A 132 -14.47 5.71 -4.73
CA GLN A 132 -14.34 6.09 -6.14
C GLN A 132 -13.80 4.93 -6.99
N ALA A 133 -12.78 4.20 -6.53
CA ALA A 133 -12.24 3.05 -7.23
C ALA A 133 -13.29 1.93 -7.41
N ASP A 134 -14.11 1.69 -6.39
CA ASP A 134 -15.22 0.75 -6.46
C ASP A 134 -16.29 1.21 -7.47
N ALA A 135 -16.59 2.52 -7.52
CA ALA A 135 -17.55 3.08 -8.47
C ALA A 135 -17.06 3.00 -9.94
N GLU A 136 -15.76 3.15 -10.19
CA GLU A 136 -15.16 3.02 -11.52
C GLU A 136 -15.17 1.56 -12.02
N THR A 137 -14.93 0.61 -11.12
CA THR A 137 -14.97 -0.83 -11.42
C THR A 137 -16.40 -1.33 -11.69
N ALA A 138 -17.42 -0.60 -11.21
CA ALA A 138 -18.83 -0.97 -11.36
C ALA A 138 -19.49 -0.46 -12.66
N VAL A 139 -18.79 0.25 -13.56
CA VAL A 139 -19.35 0.69 -14.85
C VAL A 139 -19.55 -0.52 -15.78
N PRO A 140 -20.80 -0.89 -16.14
CA PRO A 140 -21.03 -2.01 -17.02
C PRO A 140 -20.62 -1.62 -18.45
N THR A 141 -19.73 -2.41 -19.04
CA THR A 141 -19.50 -2.44 -20.49
C THR A 141 -20.83 -2.81 -21.15
N ALA A 142 -21.49 -1.80 -21.73
CA ALA A 142 -22.70 -1.95 -22.55
C ALA A 142 -22.36 -2.46 -23.95
#